data_AF-A0A1G2K630-F1
#
_entry.id   AF-A0A1G2K630-F1
#
_cell.length_a   1.000
_cell.length_b   1.000
_cell.length_c   1.000
_cell.angle_alpha   90.00
_cell.angle_beta   90.00
_cell.angle_gamma   90.00
#
_symmetry.space_group_name_H-M   'P 1'
#
loop_
_entity.id
_entity.type
_entity.pdbx_description
1 polymer ?
#
loop_
_entity_poly.entity_id
_entity_poly.type
_entity_poly.pdbx_seq_one_letter_code
_entity_poly.pdbx_strand_id
1 'polypeptide(L)'
;MKFIPNAITLSRMVLLYPVYYFFASGRINQAFFFLLLLLSTDWLDGYAARKLNAVSAFGAMLDPFADKVIYLSLLWLLSGSFALFWAFVLTAPVETLLMLIRVLPLKNRSIPATEIGKIKMVLQSAALAFMFLGLVARDPLFSAEGIFLAYLSVPLSWLSLRSHFVKNEKPSCC
;
A
#
# COMPACT_ATOMS: atom_id res chain seq x y z
N MET A 1 -24.46 11.71 -6.27
CA MET A 1 -24.27 10.76 -5.14
C MET A 1 -22.78 10.67 -4.84
N LYS A 2 -22.32 11.32 -3.76
CA LYS A 2 -20.88 11.57 -3.43
C LYS A 2 -20.24 10.52 -2.49
N PHE A 3 -20.95 9.42 -2.17
CA PHE A 3 -20.58 8.50 -1.08
C PHE A 3 -19.82 7.23 -1.51
N ILE A 4 -19.85 6.86 -2.80
CA ILE A 4 -19.32 5.58 -3.27
C ILE A 4 -17.80 5.45 -3.07
N PRO A 5 -16.96 6.47 -3.39
CA PRO A 5 -15.51 6.35 -3.23
C PRO A 5 -15.06 6.27 -1.77
N ASN A 6 -15.77 6.99 -0.87
CA ASN A 6 -15.44 7.00 0.56
C ASN A 6 -15.81 5.68 1.24
N ALA A 7 -16.92 5.05 0.84
CA ALA A 7 -17.35 3.79 1.45
C ALA A 7 -16.34 2.66 1.23
N ILE A 8 -15.64 2.70 0.10
CA ILE A 8 -14.65 1.71 -0.32
C ILE A 8 -13.33 1.86 0.47
N THR A 9 -12.80 3.07 0.54
CA THR A 9 -11.59 3.33 1.36
C THR A 9 -11.88 3.03 2.84
N LEU A 10 -13.09 3.34 3.31
CA LEU A 10 -13.53 2.95 4.65
C LEU A 10 -13.61 1.42 4.80
N SER A 11 -14.17 0.71 3.82
CA SER A 11 -14.32 -0.75 3.90
C SER A 11 -12.96 -1.43 4.01
N ARG A 12 -11.94 -0.94 3.30
CA ARG A 12 -10.56 -1.43 3.40
C ARG A 12 -9.95 -1.17 4.78
N MET A 13 -10.18 0.02 5.35
CA MET A 13 -9.77 0.30 6.73
C MET A 13 -10.49 -0.58 7.75
N VAL A 14 -11.77 -0.88 7.53
CA VAL A 14 -12.54 -1.80 8.38
C VAL A 14 -12.04 -3.24 8.23
N LEU A 15 -11.70 -3.68 7.01
CA LEU A 15 -11.13 -5.01 6.72
C LEU A 15 -9.74 -5.22 7.32
N LEU A 16 -9.00 -4.15 7.61
CA LEU A 16 -7.74 -4.25 8.33
C LEU A 16 -7.92 -4.78 9.76
N TYR A 17 -9.01 -4.41 10.43
CA TYR A 17 -9.29 -4.83 11.81
C TYR A 17 -9.36 -6.36 12.01
N PRO A 18 -10.15 -7.14 11.22
CA PRO A 18 -10.17 -8.60 11.37
C PRO A 18 -8.81 -9.23 11.06
N VAL A 19 -8.02 -8.69 10.13
CA VAL A 19 -6.65 -9.19 9.89
C VAL A 19 -5.82 -9.11 11.17
N TYR A 20 -5.81 -7.95 11.82
CA TYR A 20 -5.12 -7.76 13.10
C TYR A 20 -5.66 -8.65 14.21
N TYR A 21 -6.98 -8.71 14.37
CA TYR A 21 -7.63 -9.48 15.42
C TYR A 21 -7.30 -10.98 15.33
N PHE A 22 -7.43 -11.56 14.13
CA PHE A 22 -7.13 -12.98 13.93
C PHE A 22 -5.62 -13.27 14.02
N PHE A 23 -4.77 -12.36 13.54
CA PHE A 23 -3.32 -12.50 13.69
C PHE A 23 -2.91 -12.51 15.17
N ALA A 24 -3.38 -11.53 15.96
CA ALA A 24 -3.10 -11.44 17.39
C ALA A 24 -3.65 -12.63 18.19
N SER A 25 -4.76 -13.23 17.71
CA SER A 25 -5.35 -14.44 18.31
C SER A 25 -4.64 -15.74 17.91
N GLY A 26 -3.54 -15.69 17.14
CA GLY A 26 -2.82 -16.85 16.62
C GLY A 26 -3.55 -17.63 15.51
N ARG A 27 -4.67 -17.09 15.02
CA ARG A 27 -5.54 -17.67 13.99
C ARG A 27 -5.06 -17.24 12.59
N ILE A 28 -3.84 -17.67 12.23
CA ILE A 28 -3.13 -17.19 11.05
C ILE A 28 -3.89 -17.48 9.73
N ASN A 29 -4.56 -18.63 9.63
CA ASN A 29 -5.33 -18.99 8.43
C ASN A 29 -6.48 -18.00 8.17
N GLN A 30 -7.18 -17.61 9.23
CA GLN A 30 -8.24 -16.60 9.14
C GLN A 30 -7.66 -15.22 8.82
N ALA A 31 -6.54 -14.84 9.45
CA ALA A 31 -5.87 -13.59 9.16
C ALA A 31 -5.43 -13.50 7.69
N PHE A 32 -4.90 -14.59 7.12
CA PHE A 32 -4.55 -14.66 5.71
C PHE A 32 -5.76 -14.59 4.79
N PHE A 33 -6.87 -15.24 5.12
CA PHE A 33 -8.12 -15.13 4.36
C PHE A 33 -8.60 -13.67 4.28
N PHE A 34 -8.64 -12.96 5.42
CA PHE A 34 -9.03 -11.54 5.42
C PHE A 34 -8.01 -10.65 4.71
N LEU A 35 -6.71 -10.99 4.75
CA LEU A 35 -5.69 -10.29 3.98
C LEU A 35 -5.94 -10.43 2.47
N LEU A 36 -6.27 -11.63 1.98
CA LEU A 36 -6.59 -11.84 0.57
C LEU A 36 -7.84 -11.06 0.15
N LEU A 37 -8.87 -10.98 1.02
CA LEU A 37 -10.02 -10.11 0.79
C LEU A 37 -9.61 -8.64 0.72
N LEU A 38 -8.76 -8.18 1.64
CA LEU A 38 -8.26 -6.80 1.65
C LEU A 38 -7.50 -6.45 0.36
N LEU A 39 -6.60 -7.33 -0.09
CA LEU A 39 -5.80 -7.14 -1.32
C LEU A 39 -6.64 -7.25 -2.60
N SER A 40 -7.66 -8.11 -2.62
CA SER A 40 -8.54 -8.26 -3.79
C SER A 40 -9.54 -7.11 -3.93
N THR A 41 -9.96 -6.51 -2.82
CA THR A 41 -10.85 -5.34 -2.80
C THR A 41 -10.22 -4.17 -3.57
N ASP A 42 -8.92 -3.92 -3.38
CA ASP A 42 -8.13 -2.90 -4.10
C ASP A 42 -8.24 -3.00 -5.64
N TRP A 43 -8.19 -4.23 -6.16
CA TRP A 43 -8.28 -4.47 -7.59
C TRP A 43 -9.70 -4.33 -8.15
N LEU A 44 -10.70 -4.80 -7.39
CA LEU A 44 -12.11 -4.67 -7.74
C LEU A 44 -12.54 -3.20 -7.84
N ASP A 45 -12.04 -2.36 -6.94
CA ASP A 45 -12.36 -0.94 -6.90
C ASP A 45 -11.71 -0.15 -8.04
N GLY A 46 -10.48 -0.53 -8.42
CA GLY A 46 -9.82 0.02 -9.61
C GLY A 46 -10.57 -0.30 -10.92
N TYR A 47 -11.36 -1.36 -10.95
CA TYR A 47 -12.26 -1.67 -12.07
C TYR A 47 -13.57 -0.88 -11.99
N ALA A 48 -14.20 -0.81 -10.80
CA ALA A 48 -15.45 -0.10 -10.59
C ALA A 48 -15.32 1.44 -10.80
N ALA A 49 -14.24 2.04 -10.30
CA ALA A 49 -13.96 3.47 -10.42
C ALA A 49 -13.80 3.93 -11.88
N ARG A 50 -13.18 3.08 -12.72
CA ARG A 50 -13.03 3.34 -14.17
C ARG A 50 -14.37 3.34 -14.92
N LYS A 51 -15.36 2.62 -14.41
CA LYS A 51 -16.67 2.47 -15.06
C LYS A 51 -17.68 3.52 -14.64
N LEU A 52 -17.51 4.13 -13.46
CA LEU A 52 -18.50 5.02 -12.85
C LEU A 52 -18.23 6.52 -13.05
N ASN A 53 -17.10 6.95 -13.62
CA ASN A 53 -16.74 8.37 -13.87
C ASN A 53 -16.98 9.32 -12.67
N ALA A 54 -17.09 8.79 -11.45
CA ALA A 54 -17.49 9.50 -10.25
C ALA A 54 -16.28 9.63 -9.32
N VAL A 55 -15.31 10.43 -9.73
CA VAL A 55 -14.11 10.71 -8.93
C VAL A 55 -14.40 11.92 -8.04
N SER A 56 -14.47 11.72 -6.72
CA SER A 56 -14.53 12.84 -5.77
C SER A 56 -13.10 13.28 -5.43
N ALA A 57 -12.86 14.59 -5.33
CA ALA A 57 -11.53 15.12 -4.98
C ALA A 57 -11.02 14.59 -3.64
N PHE A 58 -11.93 14.40 -2.68
CA PHE A 58 -11.61 13.86 -1.36
C PHE A 58 -11.27 12.37 -1.39
N GLY A 59 -12.04 11.57 -2.15
CA GLY A 59 -11.77 10.14 -2.32
C GLY A 59 -10.43 9.88 -3.04
N ALA A 60 -10.08 10.72 -4.02
CA ALA A 60 -8.80 10.64 -4.71
C ALA A 60 -7.58 10.92 -3.80
N MET A 61 -7.77 11.66 -2.69
CA MET A 61 -6.73 11.91 -1.69
C MET A 61 -6.69 10.81 -0.62
N LEU A 62 -7.85 10.29 -0.22
CA LEU A 62 -7.96 9.22 0.77
C LEU A 62 -7.44 7.88 0.28
N ASP A 63 -7.53 7.60 -1.02
CA ASP A 63 -7.16 6.30 -1.58
C ASP A 63 -5.65 6.00 -1.44
N PRO A 64 -4.71 6.87 -1.89
CA PRO A 64 -3.28 6.69 -1.63
C PRO A 64 -2.91 6.74 -0.15
N PHE A 65 -3.72 7.41 0.68
CA PHE A 65 -3.52 7.46 2.13
C PHE A 65 -3.81 6.11 2.77
N ALA A 66 -5.00 5.56 2.49
CA ALA A 66 -5.44 4.26 3.01
C ALA A 66 -4.47 3.15 2.61
N ASP A 67 -4.03 3.11 1.34
CA ASP A 67 -3.07 2.12 0.84
C ASP A 67 -1.79 2.07 1.67
N LYS A 68 -1.21 3.23 1.94
CA LYS A 68 0.06 3.32 2.66
C LYS A 68 -0.08 3.06 4.14
N VAL A 69 -1.20 3.45 4.74
CA VAL A 69 -1.51 3.07 6.13
C VAL A 69 -1.67 1.55 6.23
N ILE A 70 -2.42 0.92 5.33
CA ILE A 70 -2.61 -0.54 5.31
C ILE A 70 -1.27 -1.26 5.18
N TYR A 71 -0.46 -0.92 4.17
CA TYR A 71 0.83 -1.58 3.97
C TYR A 71 1.77 -1.40 5.16
N LEU A 72 1.95 -0.16 5.65
CA LEU A 72 2.86 0.11 6.77
C LEU A 72 2.38 -0.53 8.07
N SER A 73 1.07 -0.55 8.31
CA SER A 73 0.50 -1.21 9.49
C SER A 73 0.74 -2.72 9.46
N LEU A 74 0.46 -3.39 8.34
CA LEU A 74 0.71 -4.83 8.19
C LEU A 74 2.20 -5.17 8.26
N LEU A 75 3.06 -4.33 7.70
CA LEU A 75 4.50 -4.50 7.81
C LEU A 75 4.98 -4.36 9.27
N TRP A 76 4.40 -3.42 10.02
CA TRP A 76 4.62 -3.28 11.46
C TRP A 76 4.09 -4.47 12.26
N LEU A 77 2.92 -5.01 11.92
CA LEU A 77 2.37 -6.21 12.54
C LEU A 77 3.33 -7.40 12.41
N LEU A 78 4.03 -7.50 11.28
CA LEU A 78 5.02 -8.54 11.00
C LEU A 78 6.44 -8.17 11.46
N SER A 79 6.66 -6.96 12.00
CA SER A 79 8.00 -6.47 12.37
C SER A 79 8.58 -7.10 13.64
N GLY A 80 7.97 -8.16 14.17
CA GLY A 80 8.53 -8.97 15.25
C GLY A 80 9.84 -9.66 14.86
N SER A 81 10.12 -9.80 13.56
CA SER A 81 11.44 -10.23 13.07
C SER A 81 12.37 -9.03 12.83
N PHE A 82 13.65 -9.18 13.16
CA PHE A 82 14.67 -8.14 12.98
C PHE A 82 14.74 -7.63 11.52
N ALA A 83 14.59 -8.53 10.54
CA ALA A 83 14.58 -8.17 9.13
C ALA A 83 13.40 -7.25 8.77
N LEU A 84 12.19 -7.58 9.20
CA LEU A 84 11.00 -6.80 8.86
C LEU A 84 10.94 -5.46 9.59
N PHE A 85 11.52 -5.38 10.80
CA PHE A 85 11.71 -4.11 11.49
C PHE A 85 12.51 -3.11 10.65
N TRP A 86 13.64 -3.53 10.08
CA TRP A 86 14.44 -2.65 9.22
C TRP A 86 13.75 -2.31 7.90
N ALA A 87 13.03 -3.27 7.31
CA ALA A 87 12.21 -2.99 6.13
C ALA A 87 11.16 -1.90 6.41
N PHE A 88 10.51 -1.93 7.58
CA PHE A 88 9.59 -0.89 8.02
C PHE A 88 10.29 0.47 8.21
N VAL A 89 11.39 0.50 8.97
CA VAL A 89 12.15 1.74 9.24
C VAL A 89 12.61 2.43 7.95
N LEU A 90 13.05 1.65 6.95
CA LEU A 90 13.52 2.18 5.67
C LEU A 90 12.38 2.64 4.75
N THR A 91 11.20 2.02 4.85
CA THR A 91 10.08 2.28 3.92
C THR A 91 9.13 3.36 4.44
N ALA A 92 8.82 3.36 5.75
CA ALA A 92 7.86 4.25 6.38
C ALA A 92 8.10 5.75 6.10
N PRO A 93 9.31 6.32 6.28
CA PRO A 93 9.52 7.76 6.06
C PRO A 93 9.37 8.15 4.58
N VAL A 94 9.79 7.30 3.65
CA VAL A 94 9.69 7.57 2.22
C VAL A 94 8.24 7.54 1.75
N GLU A 95 7.47 6.55 2.21
CA GLU A 95 6.07 6.39 1.81
C GLU A 95 5.18 7.46 2.42
N THR A 96 5.42 7.84 3.68
CA THR A 96 4.71 8.97 4.31
C THR A 96 5.02 10.29 3.61
N LEU A 97 6.27 10.53 3.21
CA LEU A 97 6.63 11.73 2.43
C LEU A 97 5.98 11.72 1.03
N LEU A 98 5.99 10.59 0.33
CA LEU A 98 5.31 10.44 -0.97
C LEU A 98 3.80 10.68 -0.87
N MET A 99 3.17 10.15 0.17
CA MET A 99 1.76 10.40 0.48
C MET A 99 1.52 11.89 0.73
N LEU A 100 2.35 12.54 1.55
CA LEU A 100 2.23 13.96 1.87
C LEU A 100 2.34 14.84 0.62
N ILE A 101 3.29 14.55 -0.27
CA ILE A 101 3.46 15.28 -1.56
C ILE A 101 2.22 15.14 -2.46
N ARG A 102 1.50 14.02 -2.40
CA ARG A 102 0.29 13.79 -3.21
C ARG A 102 -0.95 14.43 -2.59
N VAL A 103 -1.03 14.46 -1.27
CA VAL A 103 -2.19 14.98 -0.51
C VAL A 103 -2.09 16.49 -0.29
N LEU A 104 -0.90 17.09 -0.26
CA LEU A 104 -0.71 18.54 -0.17
C LEU A 104 -0.33 19.11 -1.55
N PRO A 105 -1.30 19.37 -2.45
CA PRO A 105 -0.99 20.01 -3.72
C PRO A 105 -0.56 21.46 -3.48
N LEU A 106 0.75 21.72 -3.52
CA LEU A 106 1.32 23.07 -3.42
C LEU A 106 0.87 24.01 -4.58
N LYS A 107 0.17 23.50 -5.60
CA LYS A 107 -0.17 24.26 -6.82
C LYS A 107 -1.44 23.82 -7.56
N ASN A 108 -2.39 23.18 -6.89
CA ASN A 108 -3.66 22.74 -7.49
C ASN A 108 -3.52 21.77 -8.70
N ARG A 109 -2.36 21.11 -8.85
CA ARG A 109 -2.12 20.06 -9.85
C ARG A 109 -2.13 18.71 -9.14
N SER A 110 -3.01 17.80 -9.58
CA SER A 110 -2.94 16.40 -9.20
C SER A 110 -1.65 15.78 -9.75
N ILE A 111 -0.77 15.30 -8.89
CA ILE A 111 0.47 14.63 -9.30
C ILE A 111 0.13 13.17 -9.63
N PRO A 112 0.16 12.76 -10.91
CA PRO A 112 -0.19 11.39 -11.29
C PRO A 112 0.89 10.41 -10.82
N ALA A 113 0.48 9.17 -10.53
CA ALA A 113 1.40 8.10 -10.17
C ALA A 113 2.39 7.81 -11.31
N THR A 114 3.66 7.60 -10.95
CA THR A 114 4.70 7.15 -11.89
C THR A 114 4.61 5.64 -12.12
N GLU A 115 5.09 5.15 -13.26
CA GLU A 115 5.13 3.70 -13.55
C GLU A 115 5.93 2.92 -12.50
N ILE A 116 7.02 3.51 -11.99
CA ILE A 116 7.81 2.98 -10.86
C ILE A 116 6.93 2.82 -9.61
N GLY A 117 6.05 3.80 -9.35
CA GLY A 117 5.13 3.78 -8.23
C GLY A 117 4.10 2.65 -8.31
N LYS A 118 3.68 2.24 -9.52
CA LYS A 118 2.77 1.10 -9.72
C LYS A 118 3.47 -0.23 -9.46
N ILE A 119 4.66 -0.42 -10.04
CA ILE A 119 5.47 -1.65 -9.84
C ILE A 119 5.76 -1.85 -8.36
N LYS A 120 6.14 -0.77 -7.67
CA LYS A 120 6.31 -0.73 -6.21
C LYS A 120 5.10 -1.27 -5.46
N MET A 121 3.89 -0.81 -5.79
CA MET A 121 2.67 -1.24 -5.09
C MET A 121 2.40 -2.73 -5.30
N VAL A 122 2.61 -3.26 -6.51
CA VAL A 122 2.48 -4.69 -6.80
C VAL A 122 3.48 -5.51 -5.98
N LEU A 123 4.72 -5.04 -5.85
CA LEU A 123 5.72 -5.72 -5.02
C LEU A 123 5.37 -5.67 -3.53
N GLN A 124 4.84 -4.55 -3.05
CA GLN A 124 4.41 -4.38 -1.65
C GLN A 124 3.23 -5.29 -1.30
N SER A 125 2.22 -5.38 -2.17
CA SER A 125 1.09 -6.29 -1.96
C SER A 125 1.51 -7.76 -2.06
N ALA A 126 2.36 -8.10 -3.03
CA ALA A 126 2.92 -9.45 -3.16
C ALA A 126 3.75 -9.82 -1.92
N ALA A 127 4.60 -8.93 -1.43
CA ALA A 127 5.43 -9.16 -0.24
C ALA A 127 4.56 -9.56 0.98
N LEU A 128 3.47 -8.81 1.24
CA LEU A 128 2.55 -9.13 2.34
C LEU A 128 1.86 -10.49 2.13
N ALA A 129 1.42 -10.79 0.91
CA ALA A 129 0.77 -12.07 0.60
C ALA A 129 1.73 -13.25 0.84
N PHE A 130 2.97 -13.18 0.34
CA PHE A 130 3.97 -14.22 0.54
C PHE A 130 4.39 -14.39 2.00
N MET A 131 4.52 -13.28 2.76
CA MET A 131 4.81 -13.35 4.20
C MET A 131 3.71 -14.09 4.96
N PHE A 132 2.44 -13.73 4.77
CA PHE A 132 1.35 -14.43 5.44
C PHE A 132 1.20 -15.87 4.95
N LEU A 133 1.43 -16.13 3.66
CA LEU A 133 1.44 -17.49 3.12
C LEU A 133 2.52 -18.35 3.79
N GLY A 134 3.72 -17.81 4.00
CA GLY A 134 4.79 -18.50 4.73
C GLY A 134 4.41 -18.82 6.17
N LEU A 135 3.66 -17.94 6.85
CA LEU A 135 3.13 -18.22 8.19
C LEU A 135 2.05 -19.31 8.19
N VAL A 136 1.18 -19.34 7.16
CA VAL A 136 0.12 -20.35 7.01
C VAL A 136 0.71 -21.73 6.66
N ALA A 137 1.58 -21.77 5.65
CA ALA A 137 2.23 -22.98 5.17
C ALA A 137 3.28 -23.51 6.17
N ARG A 138 3.74 -22.67 7.11
CA ARG A 138 4.88 -22.92 8.00
C ARG A 138 6.18 -23.20 7.25
N ASP A 139 6.26 -22.71 6.01
CA ASP A 139 7.42 -22.87 5.15
C ASP A 139 8.27 -21.59 5.19
N PRO A 140 9.56 -21.70 5.58
CA PRO A 140 10.45 -20.55 5.68
C PRO A 140 10.79 -19.96 4.31
N LEU A 141 10.67 -20.74 3.23
CA LEU A 141 10.95 -20.30 1.86
C LEU A 141 10.01 -19.17 1.43
N PHE A 142 8.70 -19.34 1.58
CA PHE A 142 7.71 -18.30 1.26
C PHE A 142 7.89 -17.04 2.13
N SER A 143 8.25 -17.23 3.41
CA SER A 143 8.56 -16.11 4.31
C SER A 143 9.78 -15.33 3.82
N ALA A 144 10.84 -16.02 3.38
CA ALA A 144 12.04 -15.40 2.85
C ALA A 144 11.78 -14.66 1.52
N GLU A 145 10.98 -15.24 0.63
CA GLU A 145 10.52 -14.59 -0.60
C GLU A 145 9.76 -13.29 -0.30
N GLY A 146 8.84 -13.33 0.67
CA GLY A 146 8.12 -12.14 1.12
C GLY A 146 9.05 -11.04 1.63
N ILE A 147 10.03 -11.39 2.49
CA ILE A 147 11.05 -10.46 2.98
C ILE A 147 11.85 -9.88 1.82
N PHE A 148 12.31 -10.72 0.89
CA PHE A 148 13.08 -10.29 -0.27
C PHE A 148 12.29 -9.28 -1.11
N LEU A 149 11.01 -9.54 -1.38
CA LEU A 149 10.14 -8.62 -2.12
C LEU A 149 9.93 -7.30 -1.37
N ALA A 150 9.78 -7.33 -0.04
CA ALA A 150 9.69 -6.11 0.76
C ALA A 150 10.96 -5.27 0.65
N TYR A 151 12.13 -5.89 0.77
CA TYR A 151 13.42 -5.21 0.60
C TYR A 151 13.64 -4.71 -0.83
N LEU A 152 13.20 -5.44 -1.85
CA LEU A 152 13.24 -5.02 -3.24
C LEU A 152 12.34 -3.79 -3.49
N SER A 153 11.24 -3.66 -2.75
CA SER A 153 10.35 -2.49 -2.83
C SER A 153 10.96 -1.21 -2.23
N VAL A 154 11.92 -1.33 -1.31
CA VAL A 154 12.61 -0.19 -0.68
C VAL A 154 13.28 0.72 -1.72
N PRO A 155 14.26 0.27 -2.52
CA PRO A 155 14.93 1.14 -3.49
C PRO A 155 13.95 1.71 -4.53
N LEU A 156 12.91 0.96 -4.91
CA LEU A 156 11.86 1.46 -5.80
C LEU A 156 11.04 2.58 -5.15
N SER A 157 10.84 2.56 -3.83
CA SER A 157 10.19 3.64 -3.08
C SER A 157 11.02 4.92 -3.13
N TRP A 158 12.35 4.79 -2.94
CA TRP A 158 13.29 5.90 -3.07
C TRP A 158 13.37 6.46 -4.50
N LEU A 159 13.42 5.59 -5.51
CA LEU A 159 13.40 6.01 -6.92
C LEU A 159 12.08 6.67 -7.29
N SER A 160 10.96 6.17 -6.78
CA SER A 160 9.65 6.81 -6.92
C SER A 160 9.68 8.21 -6.33
N LEU A 161 10.23 8.41 -5.13
CA LEU A 161 10.40 9.74 -4.52
C LEU A 161 11.23 10.67 -5.41
N ARG A 162 12.41 10.22 -5.86
CA ARG A 162 13.28 11.00 -6.76
C ARG A 162 12.55 11.40 -8.05
N SER A 163 11.78 10.49 -8.65
CA SER A 163 11.03 10.79 -9.88
C SER A 163 9.96 11.87 -9.69
N HIS A 164 9.37 12.01 -8.50
CA HIS A 164 8.42 13.08 -8.21
C HIS A 164 9.12 14.45 -8.07
N PHE A 165 10.33 14.48 -7.48
CA PHE A 165 11.13 15.71 -7.40
C PHE A 165 11.65 16.17 -8.77
N VAL A 166 12.22 15.26 -9.57
CA VAL A 166 12.75 15.59 -10.92
C VAL A 166 11.65 16.09 -11.87
N LYS A 167 10.43 15.55 -11.74
CA LYS A 167 9.30 15.98 -12.59
C LYS A 167 8.73 17.34 -12.17
N ASN A 168 8.92 17.76 -10.92
CA ASN A 168 8.58 19.10 -10.42
C ASN A 168 9.64 20.17 -10.79
N GLU A 169 10.87 19.77 -11.09
CA GLU A 169 11.95 20.68 -11.54
C GLU A 169 11.92 21.02 -13.02
N LYS A 170 11.19 20.28 -13.87
CA LYS A 170 10.99 20.70 -15.25
C LYS A 170 9.96 21.83 -15.25
N PRO A 171 10.34 23.11 -15.47
CA PRO A 171 9.35 24.09 -15.83
C PRO A 171 8.63 23.54 -17.06
N SER A 172 7.32 23.65 -17.07
CA SER A 172 6.54 23.46 -18.28
C SER A 172 7.10 24.43 -19.33
N CYS A 173 8.05 23.95 -20.15
CA CYS A 173 8.37 24.53 -21.43
C CYS A 173 7.14 24.33 -22.29
N CYS A 174 6.35 25.40 -22.37
CA CYS A 174 5.77 26.02 -23.57
C CYS A 174 4.62 26.91 -23.10
#